data_AF-W4VPS5-F1
#
_entry.id   AF-W4VPS5-F1
#
_cell.length_a   1.000
_cell.length_b   1.000
_cell.length_c   1.000
_cell.angle_alpha   90.00
_cell.angle_beta   90.00
_cell.angle_gamma   90.00
#
_symmetry.space_group_name_H-M   'P 1'
#
loop_
_entity.id
_entity.type
_entity.pdbx_description
1 polymer ?
#
loop_
_entity_poly.entity_id
_entity_poly.type
_entity_poly.pdbx_seq_one_letter_code
_entity_poly.pdbx_strand_id
1 'polypeptide(L)'
;MASLHKYYFYLTGDERVGEIINQVKDIDQKIDELPPMREFYDKKENITPVRTGPDWSAFLSNWLYQWETKKSSNYECYIKDTITDIKNAPPLQLLSGPVFYYQKEKHKLIHMDDGTLGDYHMVIAFGAPQVWMELESLLEEEEWKRMIADFGAFYLLSDKEMKQQTNGKLAKEMFAWPMFSTGLVAYAANYFQDESLAEKAWDLLISNPLMDLQLNTIESWSKLIESEHISTNGVSQWCLNVMMCLKLIRDSLPNINVQ
;
A
#
# COMPACT_ATOMS: atom_id res chain seq x y z
N MET A 1 2.61 -8.57 -9.50
CA MET A 1 1.92 -7.28 -9.61
C MET A 1 2.41 -6.58 -10.87
N ALA A 2 1.50 -6.13 -11.75
CA ALA A 2 1.86 -5.50 -13.02
C ALA A 2 2.66 -4.21 -12.84
N SER A 3 2.38 -3.41 -11.80
CA SER A 3 3.04 -2.13 -11.53
C SER A 3 4.56 -2.22 -11.39
N LEU A 4 5.10 -3.38 -10.96
CA LEU A 4 6.56 -3.59 -10.89
C LEU A 4 7.25 -3.57 -12.26
N HIS A 5 6.51 -3.89 -13.32
CA HIS A 5 7.03 -3.98 -14.68
C HIS A 5 6.42 -2.94 -15.63
N LYS A 6 5.29 -2.36 -15.23
CA LYS A 6 4.51 -1.38 -16.00
C LYS A 6 5.34 -0.18 -16.44
N TYR A 7 6.15 0.39 -15.54
CA TYR A 7 7.02 1.53 -15.86
C TYR A 7 8.03 1.19 -16.96
N TYR A 8 8.73 0.06 -16.82
CA TYR A 8 9.68 -0.40 -17.83
C TYR A 8 8.98 -0.69 -19.16
N PHE A 9 7.84 -1.38 -19.13
CA PHE A 9 7.05 -1.69 -20.32
C PHE A 9 6.61 -0.42 -21.07
N TYR A 10 6.03 0.57 -20.39
CA TYR A 10 5.59 1.79 -21.06
C TYR A 10 6.73 2.66 -21.59
N LEU A 11 7.92 2.59 -20.97
CA LEU A 11 9.09 3.31 -21.45
C LEU A 11 9.78 2.63 -22.63
N THR A 12 9.67 1.31 -22.77
CA THR A 12 10.45 0.53 -23.75
C THR A 12 9.62 -0.12 -24.85
N GLY A 13 8.34 -0.38 -24.60
CA GLY A 13 7.50 -1.21 -25.46
C GLY A 13 7.87 -2.70 -25.47
N ASP A 14 8.73 -3.15 -24.54
CA ASP A 14 9.28 -4.51 -24.52
C ASP A 14 8.16 -5.57 -24.50
N GLU A 15 8.00 -6.28 -25.61
CA GLU A 15 6.91 -7.24 -25.80
C GLU A 15 7.02 -8.42 -24.82
N ARG A 16 8.24 -8.80 -24.43
CA ARG A 16 8.45 -9.89 -23.48
C ARG A 16 7.94 -9.52 -22.09
N VAL A 17 8.17 -8.29 -21.65
CA VAL A 17 7.59 -7.78 -20.41
C VAL A 17 6.06 -7.71 -20.52
N GLY A 18 5.54 -7.27 -21.67
CA GLY A 18 4.10 -7.30 -21.96
C GLY A 18 3.49 -8.71 -21.84
N GLU A 19 4.17 -9.74 -22.34
CA GLU A 19 3.78 -11.15 -22.17
C GLU A 19 3.72 -11.55 -20.70
N ILE A 20 4.74 -11.24 -19.90
CA ILE A 20 4.81 -11.58 -18.48
C ILE A 20 3.66 -10.93 -17.71
N ILE A 21 3.40 -9.64 -17.94
CA ILE A 21 2.27 -8.94 -17.29
C ILE A 21 0.94 -9.60 -17.68
N ASN A 22 0.77 -9.99 -18.94
CA ASN A 22 -0.43 -10.67 -19.41
C ASN A 22 -0.63 -12.07 -18.81
N GLN A 23 0.44 -12.79 -18.44
CA GLN A 23 0.35 -14.12 -17.82
C GLN A 23 -0.25 -14.09 -16.41
N VAL A 24 -0.09 -12.97 -15.69
CA VAL A 24 -0.53 -12.84 -14.30
C VAL A 24 -1.85 -12.07 -14.15
N LYS A 25 -2.46 -11.66 -15.25
CA LYS A 25 -3.61 -10.73 -15.24
C LYS A 25 -4.84 -11.22 -14.46
N ASP A 26 -5.09 -12.53 -14.47
CA ASP A 26 -6.25 -13.18 -13.83
C ASP A 26 -5.82 -14.03 -12.61
N ILE A 27 -4.77 -13.61 -11.90
CA ILE A 27 -4.24 -14.36 -10.74
C ILE A 27 -5.27 -14.46 -9.60
N ASP A 28 -6.22 -13.52 -9.53
CA ASP A 28 -7.32 -13.53 -8.58
C ASP A 28 -8.22 -14.77 -8.74
N GLN A 29 -8.35 -15.30 -9.96
CA GLN A 29 -9.14 -16.50 -10.25
C GLN A 29 -8.48 -17.80 -9.75
N LYS A 30 -7.19 -17.73 -9.40
CA LYS A 30 -6.40 -18.84 -8.85
C LYS A 30 -6.07 -18.68 -7.36
N ILE A 31 -6.55 -17.62 -6.72
CA ILE A 31 -6.19 -17.30 -5.34
C ILE A 31 -6.53 -18.43 -4.35
N ASP A 32 -7.50 -19.26 -4.71
CA ASP A 32 -8.03 -20.32 -3.87
C ASP A 32 -7.36 -21.68 -4.08
N GLU A 33 -6.48 -21.81 -5.08
CA GLU A 33 -5.60 -22.97 -5.30
C GLU A 33 -4.51 -23.03 -4.20
N LEU A 34 -3.99 -21.87 -3.80
CA LEU A 34 -3.06 -21.72 -2.69
C LEU A 34 -3.36 -20.44 -1.91
N PRO A 35 -4.34 -20.47 -0.99
CA PRO A 35 -4.75 -19.28 -0.25
C PRO A 35 -3.59 -18.63 0.51
N PRO A 36 -3.39 -17.31 0.41
CA PRO A 36 -2.26 -16.60 1.02
C PRO A 36 -2.33 -16.63 2.55
N MET A 37 -3.54 -16.71 3.11
CA MET A 37 -3.80 -16.68 4.55
C MET A 37 -4.16 -18.04 5.16
N ARG A 38 -3.93 -19.15 4.45
CA ARG A 38 -4.33 -20.52 4.88
C ARG A 38 -3.79 -20.97 6.25
N GLU A 39 -2.68 -20.40 6.71
CA GLU A 39 -2.08 -20.72 8.02
C GLU A 39 -2.74 -19.95 9.18
N PHE A 40 -3.55 -18.94 8.86
CA PHE A 40 -4.18 -18.03 9.82
C PHE A 40 -5.71 -18.11 9.79
N TYR A 41 -6.27 -18.43 8.63
CA TYR A 41 -7.69 -18.46 8.39
C TYR A 41 -8.09 -19.66 7.56
N ASP A 42 -9.15 -20.34 8.00
CA ASP A 42 -9.76 -21.41 7.23
C ASP A 42 -10.43 -20.86 5.96
N LYS A 43 -10.24 -21.57 4.84
CA LYS A 43 -11.03 -21.33 3.63
C LYS A 43 -12.48 -21.68 3.93
N LYS A 44 -13.41 -20.79 3.56
CA LYS A 44 -14.85 -21.05 3.67
C LYS A 44 -15.40 -21.25 2.27
N GLU A 45 -15.83 -22.47 1.93
CA GLU A 45 -16.51 -22.78 0.66
C GLU A 45 -15.87 -22.08 -0.57
N ASN A 46 -16.57 -21.11 -1.15
CA ASN A 46 -16.20 -20.33 -2.33
C ASN A 46 -15.61 -18.95 -2.03
N ILE A 47 -15.26 -18.66 -0.78
CA ILE A 47 -14.62 -17.42 -0.36
C ILE A 47 -13.23 -17.67 0.25
N THR A 48 -12.27 -16.85 -0.17
CA THR A 48 -10.86 -17.00 0.21
C THR A 48 -10.40 -15.76 0.97
N PRO A 49 -9.80 -15.87 2.16
CA PRO A 49 -9.24 -14.72 2.86
C PRO A 49 -8.04 -14.15 2.08
N VAL A 50 -8.10 -12.86 1.76
CA VAL A 50 -7.06 -12.11 1.03
C VAL A 50 -6.75 -10.81 1.77
N ARG A 51 -5.51 -10.36 1.70
CA ARG A 51 -5.10 -9.09 2.30
C ARG A 51 -5.37 -7.94 1.35
N THR A 52 -5.86 -6.83 1.89
CA THR A 52 -6.16 -5.58 1.18
C THR A 52 -4.91 -5.02 0.48
N GLY A 53 -3.74 -5.12 1.13
CA GLY A 53 -2.47 -4.72 0.54
C GLY A 53 -1.95 -5.71 -0.49
N PRO A 54 -1.10 -6.67 -0.12
CA PRO A 54 -0.32 -7.41 -1.10
C PRO A 54 -1.16 -8.19 -2.11
N ASP A 55 -2.34 -8.70 -1.70
CA ASP A 55 -3.16 -9.56 -2.56
C ASP A 55 -4.13 -8.72 -3.42
N TRP A 56 -5.07 -7.99 -2.81
CA TRP A 56 -6.05 -7.19 -3.56
C TRP A 56 -5.40 -6.06 -4.36
N SER A 57 -4.40 -5.37 -3.81
CA SER A 57 -3.70 -4.33 -4.59
C SER A 57 -2.91 -4.92 -5.76
N ALA A 58 -2.51 -6.20 -5.69
CA ALA A 58 -1.94 -6.87 -6.86
C ALA A 58 -3.00 -7.19 -7.91
N PHE A 59 -4.22 -7.55 -7.51
CA PHE A 59 -5.35 -7.71 -8.43
C PHE A 59 -5.66 -6.39 -9.12
N LEU A 60 -5.87 -5.32 -8.34
CA LEU A 60 -6.09 -3.96 -8.85
C LEU A 60 -5.01 -3.54 -9.84
N SER A 61 -3.73 -3.73 -9.50
CA SER A 61 -2.62 -3.39 -10.38
C SER A 61 -2.67 -4.12 -11.71
N ASN A 62 -2.97 -5.43 -11.68
CA ASN A 62 -3.04 -6.25 -12.88
C ASN A 62 -4.25 -5.87 -13.74
N TRP A 63 -5.42 -5.69 -13.13
CA TRP A 63 -6.65 -5.25 -13.80
C TRP A 63 -6.48 -3.86 -14.40
N LEU A 64 -5.84 -2.94 -13.70
CA LEU A 64 -5.59 -1.57 -14.16
C LEU A 64 -4.73 -1.56 -15.43
N TYR A 65 -3.65 -2.35 -15.46
CA TYR A 65 -2.85 -2.48 -16.68
C TYR A 65 -3.68 -3.01 -17.87
N GLN A 66 -4.56 -3.98 -17.65
CA GLN A 66 -5.43 -4.49 -18.73
C GLN A 66 -6.47 -3.45 -19.17
N TRP A 67 -6.99 -2.66 -18.25
CA TRP A 67 -7.90 -1.55 -18.54
C TRP A 67 -7.21 -0.49 -19.42
N GLU A 68 -6.01 -0.06 -19.07
CA GLU A 68 -5.25 0.93 -19.83
C GLU A 68 -4.86 0.45 -21.23
N THR A 69 -4.34 -0.78 -21.34
CA THR A 69 -3.78 -1.28 -22.61
C THR A 69 -4.82 -1.77 -23.60
N LYS A 70 -5.93 -2.34 -23.12
CA LYS A 70 -6.94 -3.00 -23.97
C LYS A 70 -8.30 -2.33 -23.94
N LYS A 71 -8.52 -1.34 -23.07
CA LYS A 71 -9.84 -0.74 -22.81
C LYS A 71 -10.93 -1.80 -22.58
N SER A 72 -10.54 -2.90 -21.93
CA SER A 72 -11.46 -4.00 -21.64
C SER A 72 -12.41 -3.57 -20.53
N SER A 73 -13.71 -3.48 -20.83
CA SER A 73 -14.75 -3.04 -19.90
C SER A 73 -14.85 -3.90 -18.64
N ASN A 74 -14.47 -5.18 -18.72
CA ASN A 74 -14.62 -6.10 -17.58
C ASN A 74 -13.70 -5.76 -16.41
N TYR A 75 -12.43 -5.43 -16.68
CA TYR A 75 -11.48 -5.13 -15.61
C TYR A 75 -11.77 -3.80 -14.92
N GLU A 76 -12.30 -2.81 -15.65
CA GLU A 76 -12.81 -1.57 -15.06
C GLU A 76 -13.96 -1.86 -14.09
N CYS A 77 -14.91 -2.72 -14.48
CA CYS A 77 -15.98 -3.14 -13.57
C CYS A 77 -15.43 -3.84 -12.33
N TYR A 78 -14.48 -4.77 -12.45
CA TYR A 78 -13.91 -5.46 -11.28
C TYR A 78 -13.22 -4.52 -10.29
N ILE A 79 -12.49 -3.51 -10.81
CA ILE A 79 -11.88 -2.46 -9.99
C ILE A 79 -12.95 -1.67 -9.25
N LYS A 80 -13.96 -1.15 -9.97
CA LYS A 80 -15.03 -0.33 -9.40
C LYS A 80 -15.88 -1.10 -8.40
N ASP A 81 -16.23 -2.34 -8.71
CA ASP A 81 -17.05 -3.19 -7.86
C ASP A 81 -16.31 -3.53 -6.55
N THR A 82 -15.03 -3.93 -6.63
CA THR A 82 -14.24 -4.23 -5.41
C THR A 82 -13.91 -3.00 -4.57
N ILE A 83 -13.68 -1.83 -5.18
CA ILE A 83 -13.56 -0.57 -4.45
C ILE A 83 -14.88 -0.23 -3.76
N THR A 84 -16.01 -0.45 -4.42
CA THR A 84 -17.35 -0.26 -3.86
C THR A 84 -17.60 -1.20 -2.69
N ASP A 85 -17.15 -2.45 -2.76
CA ASP A 85 -17.21 -3.38 -1.63
C ASP A 85 -16.42 -2.87 -0.42
N ILE A 86 -15.22 -2.32 -0.61
CA ILE A 86 -14.42 -1.71 0.48
C ILE A 86 -15.10 -0.46 1.04
N LYS A 87 -15.62 0.42 0.19
CA LYS A 87 -16.39 1.62 0.63
C LYS A 87 -17.55 1.24 1.53
N ASN A 88 -18.24 0.16 1.18
CA ASN A 88 -19.39 -0.36 1.88
C ASN A 88 -19.04 -1.22 3.09
N ALA A 89 -17.76 -1.49 3.37
CA ALA A 89 -17.31 -2.21 4.55
C ALA A 89 -17.44 -1.30 5.79
N PRO A 90 -18.49 -1.44 6.61
CA PRO A 90 -18.71 -0.56 7.73
C PRO A 90 -17.92 -1.06 8.96
N PRO A 91 -17.48 -0.17 9.86
CA PRO A 91 -17.55 1.29 9.81
C PRO A 91 -16.27 1.96 9.29
N LEU A 92 -15.21 1.21 8.95
CA LEU A 92 -13.86 1.76 8.77
C LEU A 92 -13.37 1.77 7.31
N GLN A 93 -14.15 1.26 6.36
CA GLN A 93 -13.85 1.29 4.92
C GLN A 93 -12.46 0.68 4.60
N LEU A 94 -11.49 1.45 4.11
CA LEU A 94 -10.14 0.96 3.82
C LEU A 94 -9.38 0.53 5.10
N LEU A 95 -9.76 1.08 6.26
CA LEU A 95 -9.28 0.68 7.59
C LEU A 95 -10.07 -0.51 8.18
N SER A 96 -11.04 -1.07 7.46
CA SER A 96 -11.73 -2.31 7.89
C SER A 96 -10.91 -3.57 7.59
N GLY A 97 -9.71 -3.44 7.04
CA GLY A 97 -8.80 -4.55 6.82
C GLY A 97 -8.08 -5.03 8.10
N PRO A 98 -6.89 -5.65 7.96
CA PRO A 98 -6.14 -5.89 6.73
C PRO A 98 -6.69 -6.99 5.82
N VAL A 99 -7.58 -7.88 6.28
CA VAL A 99 -8.03 -9.08 5.55
C VAL A 99 -9.52 -9.02 5.25
N PHE A 100 -9.87 -9.36 4.00
CA PHE A 100 -11.23 -9.52 3.51
C PHE A 100 -11.42 -10.92 2.95
N TYR A 101 -12.66 -11.36 2.83
CA TYR A 101 -12.97 -12.52 1.99
C TYR A 101 -13.09 -12.09 0.54
N TYR A 102 -12.54 -12.88 -0.38
CA TYR A 102 -12.69 -12.70 -1.82
C TYR A 102 -13.48 -13.85 -2.43
N GLN A 103 -14.51 -13.51 -3.21
CA GLN A 103 -15.32 -14.45 -3.99
C GLN A 103 -14.99 -14.29 -5.48
N LYS A 104 -14.16 -15.20 -6.01
CA LYS A 104 -13.59 -15.08 -7.37
C LYS A 104 -14.63 -15.11 -8.48
N GLU A 105 -15.72 -15.85 -8.34
CA GLU A 105 -16.76 -15.96 -9.38
C GLU A 105 -17.50 -14.64 -9.60
N LYS A 106 -17.52 -13.77 -8.58
CA LYS A 106 -18.21 -12.47 -8.61
C LYS A 106 -17.25 -11.29 -8.57
N HIS A 107 -15.94 -11.53 -8.48
CA HIS A 107 -14.93 -10.49 -8.23
C HIS A 107 -15.33 -9.61 -7.04
N LYS A 108 -15.75 -10.24 -5.94
CA LYS A 108 -16.37 -9.55 -4.82
C LYS A 108 -15.50 -9.61 -3.56
N LEU A 109 -15.33 -8.48 -2.89
CA LEU A 109 -14.79 -8.41 -1.54
C LEU A 109 -15.93 -8.42 -0.52
N ILE A 110 -15.74 -9.16 0.56
CA ILE A 110 -16.71 -9.30 1.63
C ILE A 110 -15.97 -9.01 2.94
N HIS A 111 -16.45 -7.99 3.65
CA HIS A 111 -15.91 -7.60 4.95
C HIS A 111 -15.95 -8.79 5.92
N MET A 112 -14.84 -9.00 6.61
CA MET A 112 -14.67 -10.12 7.55
C MET A 112 -14.93 -9.66 8.99
N ASP A 113 -14.16 -8.69 9.46
CA ASP A 113 -14.30 -7.92 10.70
C ASP A 113 -13.30 -6.75 10.60
N ASP A 114 -13.34 -5.80 11.51
CA ASP A 114 -12.33 -4.74 11.59
C ASP A 114 -11.13 -5.20 12.42
N GLY A 115 -9.91 -4.87 11.98
CA GLY A 115 -8.70 -5.21 12.74
C GLY A 115 -8.40 -6.70 12.76
N THR A 116 -8.75 -7.40 11.66
CA THR A 116 -8.39 -8.81 11.45
C THR A 116 -6.88 -9.05 11.63
N LEU A 117 -6.49 -10.30 11.91
CA LEU A 117 -5.10 -10.71 12.04
C LEU A 117 -4.29 -10.34 10.80
N GLY A 118 -3.24 -9.57 11.03
CA GLY A 118 -2.36 -9.00 10.04
C GLY A 118 -1.99 -7.58 10.46
N ASP A 119 -0.81 -7.12 10.06
CA ASP A 119 -0.38 -5.78 10.43
C ASP A 119 -0.59 -4.79 9.27
N TYR A 120 -0.97 -3.56 9.59
CA TYR A 120 -1.26 -2.52 8.62
C TYR A 120 -0.01 -2.07 7.85
N HIS A 121 1.19 -2.25 8.40
CA HIS A 121 2.43 -1.99 7.67
C HIS A 121 2.58 -2.90 6.45
N MET A 122 2.05 -4.13 6.51
CA MET A 122 2.02 -5.05 5.37
C MET A 122 1.02 -4.62 4.31
N VAL A 123 0.00 -3.82 4.67
CA VAL A 123 -0.94 -3.30 3.68
C VAL A 123 -0.24 -2.33 2.73
N ILE A 124 0.64 -1.48 3.27
CA ILE A 124 1.23 -0.35 2.55
C ILE A 124 2.60 -0.65 1.93
N ALA A 125 3.29 -1.69 2.38
CA ALA A 125 4.68 -1.96 1.96
C ALA A 125 4.83 -2.52 0.54
N PHE A 126 3.76 -3.01 -0.10
CA PHE A 126 3.85 -3.79 -1.35
C PHE A 126 3.28 -3.09 -2.58
N GLY A 127 3.30 -1.75 -2.62
CA GLY A 127 2.85 -1.00 -3.80
C GLY A 127 1.39 -0.55 -3.75
N ALA A 128 0.65 -0.91 -2.69
CA ALA A 128 -0.74 -0.53 -2.53
C ALA A 128 -0.96 1.00 -2.59
N PRO A 129 -0.18 1.84 -1.89
CA PRO A 129 -0.34 3.30 -1.98
C PRO A 129 -0.23 3.83 -3.41
N GLN A 130 0.74 3.30 -4.19
CA GLN A 130 0.97 3.75 -5.57
C GLN A 130 -0.19 3.32 -6.48
N VAL A 131 -0.70 2.09 -6.33
CA VAL A 131 -1.85 1.61 -7.10
C VAL A 131 -3.11 2.38 -6.75
N TRP A 132 -3.34 2.67 -5.46
CA TRP A 132 -4.52 3.41 -5.00
C TRP A 132 -4.54 4.86 -5.51
N MET A 133 -3.40 5.56 -5.47
CA MET A 133 -3.27 6.92 -6.01
C MET A 133 -3.33 6.95 -7.54
N GLU A 134 -2.85 5.92 -8.23
CA GLU A 134 -3.03 5.81 -9.67
C GLU A 134 -4.52 5.67 -10.03
N LEU A 135 -5.25 4.80 -9.32
CA LEU A 135 -6.70 4.64 -9.47
C LEU A 135 -7.47 5.90 -9.12
N GLU A 136 -7.04 6.65 -8.11
CA GLU A 136 -7.63 7.93 -7.76
C GLU A 136 -7.66 8.91 -8.93
N SER A 137 -6.55 9.00 -9.67
CA SER A 137 -6.46 9.86 -10.85
C SER A 137 -7.38 9.44 -12.01
N LEU A 138 -7.78 8.17 -12.05
CA LEU A 138 -8.60 7.60 -13.12
C LEU A 138 -10.10 7.53 -12.78
N LEU A 139 -10.43 7.28 -11.52
CA LEU A 139 -11.81 7.16 -11.06
C LEU A 139 -12.43 8.53 -10.77
N GLU A 140 -11.61 9.52 -10.37
CA GLU A 140 -12.04 10.87 -10.00
C GLU A 140 -13.14 10.91 -8.91
N GLU A 141 -13.18 9.89 -8.04
CA GLU A 141 -14.17 9.76 -6.97
C GLU A 141 -13.67 10.35 -5.66
N GLU A 142 -14.37 11.38 -5.15
CA GLU A 142 -13.97 12.08 -3.92
C GLU A 142 -13.96 11.20 -2.68
N GLU A 143 -14.89 10.24 -2.58
CA GLU A 143 -14.91 9.30 -1.47
C GLU A 143 -13.65 8.42 -1.44
N TRP A 144 -13.15 8.02 -2.61
CA TRP A 144 -11.94 7.21 -2.70
C TRP A 144 -10.70 8.00 -2.26
N LYS A 145 -10.59 9.26 -2.68
CA LYS A 145 -9.54 10.20 -2.21
C LYS A 145 -9.56 10.33 -0.69
N ARG A 146 -10.73 10.60 -0.12
CA ARG A 146 -10.93 10.71 1.32
C ARG A 146 -10.50 9.44 2.05
N MET A 147 -10.86 8.25 1.55
CA MET A 147 -10.48 6.99 2.19
C MET A 147 -8.96 6.77 2.24
N ILE A 148 -8.23 7.12 1.17
CA ILE A 148 -6.76 7.05 1.15
C ILE A 148 -6.18 8.05 2.17
N ALA A 149 -6.70 9.27 2.19
CA ALA A 149 -6.29 10.30 3.13
C ALA A 149 -6.58 9.92 4.60
N ASP A 150 -7.77 9.39 4.88
CA ASP A 150 -8.17 8.89 6.19
C ASP A 150 -7.22 7.79 6.66
N PHE A 151 -6.88 6.84 5.79
CA PHE A 151 -5.93 5.77 6.11
C PHE A 151 -4.55 6.34 6.49
N GLY A 152 -4.04 7.30 5.71
CA GLY A 152 -2.77 7.97 5.96
C GLY A 152 -2.75 8.72 7.29
N ALA A 153 -3.74 9.58 7.53
CA ALA A 153 -3.87 10.35 8.77
C ALA A 153 -4.03 9.42 9.99
N PHE A 154 -4.86 8.38 9.87
CA PHE A 154 -5.12 7.43 10.94
C PHE A 154 -3.84 6.75 11.44
N TYR A 155 -2.90 6.44 10.54
CA TYR A 155 -1.64 5.77 10.87
C TYR A 155 -0.83 6.51 11.96
N LEU A 156 -0.90 7.85 12.00
CA LEU A 156 -0.15 8.68 12.94
C LEU A 156 -0.90 9.03 14.23
N LEU A 157 -2.16 8.61 14.38
CA LEU A 157 -2.88 8.78 15.62
C LEU A 157 -2.19 8.07 16.79
N SER A 158 -2.40 8.59 17.99
CA SER A 158 -2.04 7.90 19.23
C SER A 158 -2.96 6.69 19.46
N ASP A 159 -2.50 5.75 20.29
CA ASP A 159 -3.29 4.56 20.63
C ASP A 159 -4.67 4.91 21.23
N LYS A 160 -4.72 5.97 22.07
CA LYS A 160 -5.97 6.46 22.65
C LYS A 160 -6.93 6.98 21.58
N GLU A 161 -6.43 7.75 20.63
CA GLU A 161 -7.25 8.30 19.53
C GLU A 161 -7.76 7.21 18.61
N MET A 162 -6.91 6.25 18.22
CA MET A 162 -7.33 5.09 17.41
C MET A 162 -8.47 4.33 18.10
N LYS A 163 -8.27 3.94 19.36
CA LYS A 163 -9.28 3.21 20.14
C LYS A 163 -10.56 4.01 20.31
N GLN A 164 -10.47 5.33 20.50
CA GLN A 164 -11.64 6.18 20.62
C GLN A 164 -12.43 6.26 19.29
N GLN A 165 -11.74 6.44 18.17
CA GLN A 165 -12.38 6.58 16.86
C GLN A 165 -13.00 5.27 16.35
N THR A 166 -12.44 4.12 16.73
CA THR A 166 -12.86 2.81 16.22
C THR A 166 -13.56 1.96 17.27
N ASN A 167 -14.00 2.53 18.40
CA ASN A 167 -14.58 1.79 19.53
C ASN A 167 -13.72 0.59 19.98
N GLY A 168 -12.39 0.79 20.01
CA GLY A 168 -11.41 -0.21 20.43
C GLY A 168 -11.07 -1.28 19.40
N LYS A 169 -11.66 -1.25 18.20
CA LYS A 169 -11.36 -2.22 17.13
C LYS A 169 -9.92 -2.16 16.61
N LEU A 170 -9.37 -0.95 16.48
CA LEU A 170 -8.00 -0.72 16.05
C LEU A 170 -7.18 -0.14 17.20
N ALA A 171 -5.91 -0.54 17.26
CA ALA A 171 -4.94 -0.12 18.27
C ALA A 171 -3.58 0.14 17.64
N LYS A 172 -2.75 0.95 18.28
CA LYS A 172 -1.47 1.41 17.70
C LYS A 172 -0.50 0.28 17.36
N GLU A 173 -0.56 -0.80 18.13
CA GLU A 173 0.25 -2.01 17.91
C GLU A 173 0.03 -2.66 16.53
N MET A 174 -1.15 -2.47 15.93
CA MET A 174 -1.46 -2.98 14.58
C MET A 174 -0.78 -2.15 13.46
N PHE A 175 -0.25 -0.97 13.80
CA PHE A 175 0.31 0.03 12.88
C PHE A 175 1.82 0.22 13.12
N ALA A 176 2.59 -0.87 12.98
CA ALA A 176 4.05 -0.84 13.11
C ALA A 176 4.73 0.00 12.00
N TRP A 177 6.01 0.33 12.16
CA TRP A 177 6.81 1.04 11.14
C TRP A 177 6.20 2.36 10.60
N PRO A 178 5.95 3.39 11.43
CA PRO A 178 5.36 4.65 10.98
C PRO A 178 6.08 5.34 9.82
N MET A 179 7.39 5.16 9.66
CA MET A 179 8.10 5.70 8.49
C MET A 179 7.55 5.17 7.16
N PHE A 180 7.10 3.91 7.11
CA PHE A 180 6.58 3.31 5.87
C PHE A 180 5.27 3.95 5.40
N SER A 181 4.52 4.60 6.30
CA SER A 181 3.26 5.26 5.96
C SER A 181 3.42 6.72 5.54
N THR A 182 4.62 7.30 5.64
CA THR A 182 4.84 8.75 5.45
C THR A 182 4.38 9.28 4.09
N GLY A 183 4.39 8.47 3.03
CA GLY A 183 3.84 8.82 1.72
C GLY A 183 2.31 8.90 1.70
N LEU A 184 1.61 8.02 2.44
CA LEU A 184 0.16 8.15 2.66
C LEU A 184 -0.17 9.28 3.64
N VAL A 185 0.68 9.52 4.63
CA VAL A 185 0.54 10.67 5.53
C VAL A 185 0.70 11.97 4.74
N ALA A 186 1.67 12.06 3.84
CA ALA A 186 1.86 13.19 2.94
C ALA A 186 0.66 13.39 2.02
N TYR A 187 0.09 12.30 1.51
CA TYR A 187 -1.16 12.34 0.76
C TYR A 187 -2.30 12.92 1.61
N ALA A 188 -2.47 12.43 2.83
CA ALA A 188 -3.47 12.92 3.77
C ALA A 188 -3.27 14.41 4.10
N ALA A 189 -2.04 14.82 4.38
CA ALA A 189 -1.69 16.22 4.66
C ALA A 189 -2.03 17.14 3.49
N ASN A 190 -1.69 16.73 2.25
CA ASN A 190 -2.06 17.47 1.05
C ASN A 190 -3.58 17.48 0.81
N TYR A 191 -4.28 16.37 1.05
CA TYR A 191 -5.73 16.30 0.88
C TYR A 191 -6.48 17.19 1.89
N PHE A 192 -6.13 17.11 3.17
CA PHE A 192 -6.76 17.88 4.25
C PHE A 192 -6.19 19.30 4.41
N GLN A 193 -5.12 19.65 3.68
CA GLN A 193 -4.37 20.88 3.86
C GLN A 193 -3.87 21.04 5.32
N ASP A 194 -3.36 19.95 5.90
CA ASP A 194 -2.88 19.87 7.29
C ASP A 194 -1.34 19.98 7.35
N GLU A 195 -0.85 21.19 7.63
CA GLU A 195 0.58 21.48 7.76
C GLU A 195 1.24 20.70 8.90
N SER A 196 0.53 20.47 10.02
CA SER A 196 1.09 19.70 11.15
C SER A 196 1.29 18.25 10.78
N LEU A 197 0.39 17.68 9.98
CA LEU A 197 0.53 16.31 9.47
C LEU A 197 1.69 16.21 8.47
N ALA A 198 1.90 17.24 7.65
CA ALA A 198 3.02 17.32 6.72
C ALA A 198 4.38 17.37 7.46
N GLU A 199 4.50 18.22 8.49
CA GLU A 199 5.71 18.31 9.33
C GLU A 199 6.04 16.96 9.99
N LYS A 200 5.03 16.30 10.58
CA LYS A 200 5.20 14.96 11.18
C LYS A 200 5.69 13.92 10.18
N ALA A 201 5.19 13.97 8.93
CA ALA A 201 5.64 13.05 7.88
C ALA A 201 7.13 13.23 7.57
N TRP A 202 7.58 14.48 7.46
CA TRP A 202 8.99 14.79 7.24
C TRP A 202 9.85 14.39 8.43
N ASP A 203 9.45 14.74 9.66
CA ASP A 203 10.16 14.39 10.88
C ASP A 203 10.43 12.88 10.98
N LEU A 204 9.44 12.04 10.64
CA LEU A 204 9.57 10.59 10.61
C LEU A 204 10.56 10.07 9.54
N LEU A 205 10.67 10.75 8.40
CA LEU A 205 11.58 10.38 7.32
C LEU A 205 13.03 10.78 7.60
N ILE A 206 13.24 11.97 8.15
CA ILE A 206 14.58 12.53 8.40
C ILE A 206 15.21 12.01 9.70
N SER A 207 14.41 11.68 10.70
CA SER A 207 14.90 11.20 12.00
C SER A 207 15.24 9.70 11.99
N ASN A 208 15.24 9.06 10.82
CA ASN A 208 15.37 7.62 10.68
C ASN A 208 16.84 7.16 10.69
N PRO A 209 17.19 6.06 11.39
CA PRO A 209 18.55 5.49 11.38
C PRO A 209 19.05 5.09 9.99
N LEU A 210 18.18 4.95 8.98
CA LEU A 210 18.60 4.74 7.58
C LEU A 210 19.43 5.90 7.01
N MET A 211 19.38 7.09 7.64
CA MET A 211 20.25 8.22 7.29
C MET A 211 21.66 8.10 7.89
N ASP A 212 21.88 7.17 8.83
CA ASP A 212 23.18 6.89 9.43
C ASP A 212 23.94 5.88 8.56
N LEU A 213 24.46 6.37 7.43
CA LEU A 213 25.17 5.60 6.40
C LEU A 213 26.61 5.25 6.81
N GLN A 214 26.80 4.71 8.02
CA GLN A 214 28.12 4.28 8.46
C GLN A 214 28.60 3.08 7.62
N LEU A 215 29.61 3.33 6.78
CA LEU A 215 30.23 2.30 5.97
C LEU A 215 31.34 1.60 6.75
N ASN A 216 31.19 0.30 6.93
CA ASN A 216 32.19 -0.58 7.52
C ASN A 216 32.91 -1.35 6.40
N THR A 217 34.20 -1.57 6.59
CA THR A 217 34.98 -2.49 5.76
C THR A 217 35.18 -3.80 6.52
N ILE A 218 34.75 -4.90 5.93
CA ILE A 218 34.93 -6.24 6.49
C ILE A 218 35.94 -7.02 5.66
N GLU A 219 36.96 -7.54 6.34
CA GLU A 219 37.91 -8.49 5.78
C GLU A 219 37.38 -9.91 6.00
N SER A 220 36.94 -10.57 4.93
CA SER A 220 36.41 -11.94 4.95
C SER A 220 37.18 -12.84 3.97
N TRP A 221 36.50 -13.69 3.18
CA TRP A 221 37.09 -14.34 2.00
C TRP A 221 37.44 -13.33 0.90
N SER A 222 36.81 -12.15 0.93
CA SER A 222 37.17 -10.95 0.17
C SER A 222 36.91 -9.69 1.01
N LYS A 223 37.46 -8.56 0.58
CA LYS A 223 37.20 -7.26 1.19
C LYS A 223 35.83 -6.75 0.77
N LEU A 224 34.95 -6.55 1.74
CA LEU A 224 33.57 -6.09 1.54
C LEU A 224 33.36 -4.72 2.19
N ILE A 225 32.47 -3.94 1.60
CA ILE A 225 31.96 -2.69 2.17
C ILE A 225 30.49 -2.95 2.50
N GLU A 226 30.10 -2.71 3.75
CA GLU A 226 28.73 -2.87 4.20
C GLU A 226 28.29 -1.73 5.10
N SER A 227 26.98 -1.64 5.33
CA SER A 227 26.35 -0.73 6.27
C SER A 227 25.32 -1.52 7.07
N GLU A 228 25.63 -1.82 8.33
CA GLU A 228 24.80 -2.69 9.18
C GLU A 228 23.40 -2.12 9.45
N HIS A 229 23.27 -0.79 9.46
CA HIS A 229 22.02 -0.09 9.74
C HIS A 229 21.07 -0.01 8.52
N ILE A 230 21.50 -0.50 7.36
CA ILE A 230 20.73 -0.46 6.13
C ILE A 230 20.16 -1.85 5.82
N SER A 231 18.88 -1.88 5.46
CA SER A 231 18.26 -3.05 4.83
C SER A 231 17.60 -2.67 3.51
N THR A 232 17.50 -3.62 2.59
CA THR A 232 16.81 -3.43 1.31
C THR A 232 15.36 -2.98 1.53
N ASN A 233 14.67 -3.54 2.52
CA ASN A 233 13.30 -3.14 2.86
C ASN A 233 13.25 -1.68 3.32
N GLY A 234 14.13 -1.32 4.27
CA GLY A 234 14.20 0.04 4.82
C GLY A 234 14.47 1.08 3.74
N VAL A 235 15.51 0.88 2.93
CA VAL A 235 15.88 1.83 1.86
C VAL A 235 14.80 1.92 0.79
N SER A 236 14.22 0.79 0.38
CA SER A 236 13.16 0.80 -0.65
C SER A 236 11.95 1.61 -0.19
N GLN A 237 11.48 1.39 1.05
CA GLN A 237 10.36 2.14 1.61
C GLN A 237 10.73 3.61 1.81
N TRP A 238 11.92 3.90 2.35
CA TRP A 238 12.37 5.27 2.55
C TRP A 238 12.41 6.04 1.22
N CYS A 239 13.00 5.48 0.17
CA CYS A 239 13.07 6.15 -1.15
C CYS A 239 11.67 6.41 -1.74
N LEU A 240 10.76 5.44 -1.69
CA LEU A 240 9.39 5.60 -2.20
C LEU A 240 8.66 6.72 -1.45
N ASN A 241 8.75 6.72 -0.12
CA ASN A 241 8.08 7.71 0.70
C ASN A 241 8.70 9.11 0.54
N VAL A 242 10.03 9.23 0.42
CA VAL A 242 10.69 10.51 0.10
C VAL A 242 10.18 11.08 -1.23
N MET A 243 10.09 10.26 -2.28
CA MET A 243 9.56 10.73 -3.58
C MET A 243 8.12 11.22 -3.46
N MET A 244 7.28 10.53 -2.68
CA MET A 244 5.89 10.94 -2.45
C MET A 244 5.80 12.23 -1.63
N CYS A 245 6.56 12.35 -0.54
CA CYS A 245 6.60 13.55 0.29
C CYS A 245 7.13 14.76 -0.50
N LEU A 246 8.20 14.60 -1.29
CA LEU A 246 8.70 15.65 -2.19
C LEU A 246 7.67 16.07 -3.25
N LYS A 247 6.79 15.17 -3.67
CA LYS A 247 5.73 15.50 -4.64
C LYS A 247 4.56 16.22 -4.00
N LEU A 248 4.17 15.85 -2.78
CA LEU A 248 2.89 16.23 -2.17
C LEU A 248 3.02 17.35 -1.13
N ILE A 249 4.11 17.36 -0.36
CA ILE A 249 4.31 18.26 0.79
C ILE A 249 5.71 18.88 0.79
N ARG A 250 6.22 19.21 -0.41
CA ARG A 250 7.56 19.78 -0.59
C ARG A 250 7.80 21.01 0.25
N ASP A 251 6.79 21.88 0.33
CA ASP A 251 6.90 23.19 0.99
C ASP A 251 7.04 23.07 2.51
N SER A 252 6.66 21.92 3.08
CA SER A 252 6.85 21.58 4.49
C SER A 252 8.18 20.88 4.78
N LEU A 253 9.04 20.67 3.77
CA LEU A 253 10.36 20.08 3.99
C LEU A 253 11.17 21.01 4.90
N PRO A 254 11.65 20.53 6.07
CA PRO A 254 12.35 21.40 7.00
C PRO A 254 13.63 21.95 6.36
N ASN A 255 13.93 23.22 6.63
CA ASN A 255 15.19 23.87 6.22
C ASN A 255 16.35 23.33 7.06
N ILE A 256 16.77 22.10 6.75
CA ILE A 256 17.91 21.46 7.39
C ILE A 256 19.08 21.65 6.44
N ASN A 257 20.14 22.30 6.93
CA ASN A 257 21.45 22.09 6.34
C ASN A 257 21.78 20.63 6.60
N VAL A 258 21.46 19.74 5.65
CA VAL A 258 21.85 18.33 5.71
C VAL A 258 23.38 18.32 5.71
N GLN A 259 23.97 18.22 6.89
CA GLN A 259 25.42 18.10 7.10
C GLN A 259 25.86 16.66 6.89
#